data_AF-A0A7W6B1C3-F1
#
_entry.id   AF-A0A7W6B1C3-F1
#
_cell.length_a   1.000
_cell.length_b   1.000
_cell.length_c   1.000
_cell.angle_alpha   90.00
_cell.angle_beta   90.00
_cell.angle_gamma   90.00
#
_symmetry.space_group_name_H-M   'P 1'
#
loop_
_entity.id
_entity.type
_entity.pdbx_description
1 polymer ?
#
loop_
_entity_poly.entity_id
_entity_poly.type
_entity_poly.pdbx_seq_one_letter_code
_entity_poly.pdbx_strand_id
1 'polypeptide(L)'
;MTKRRLPQPEHADTLSLKALRELVTGLVERADRAEIRIEALEADNRKLREENDQLRIENTRLKVDNQLLRDEIARLKNLPPRPPFRPSGMEQATSDKAVAGSRKPARRRGPKGDTRSATREEVLPARAPPGSRFKGYKD
;
A
#
# COMPACT_ATOMS: atom_id res chain seq x y z
N MET A 1 -35.54 -18.66 2.37
CA MET A 1 -35.65 -19.98 1.69
C MET A 1 -34.95 -21.02 2.55
N THR A 2 -35.69 -22.03 3.01
CA THR A 2 -35.13 -23.13 3.80
C THR A 2 -34.21 -23.95 2.90
N LYS A 3 -32.90 -23.95 3.21
CA LYS A 3 -31.93 -24.81 2.51
C LYS A 3 -32.34 -26.25 2.81
N ARG A 4 -33.02 -26.93 1.88
CA ARG A 4 -33.28 -28.39 1.97
C ARG A 4 -31.92 -29.06 2.07
N ARG A 5 -31.53 -29.45 3.28
CA ARG A 5 -30.29 -30.20 3.54
C ARG A 5 -30.44 -31.53 2.81
N LEU A 6 -29.37 -31.94 2.14
CA LEU A 6 -29.31 -33.27 1.55
C LEU A 6 -29.42 -34.29 2.70
N PRO A 7 -30.16 -35.39 2.52
CA PRO A 7 -30.14 -36.49 3.46
C PRO A 7 -28.70 -36.99 3.62
N GLN A 8 -28.34 -37.38 4.85
CA GLN A 8 -27.02 -37.94 5.12
C GLN A 8 -26.82 -39.22 4.30
N PRO A 9 -25.59 -39.51 3.81
CA PRO A 9 -25.32 -40.65 2.93
C PRO A 9 -25.72 -41.99 3.59
N GLU A 10 -25.65 -42.06 4.92
CA GLU A 10 -26.04 -43.22 5.75
C GLU A 10 -27.55 -43.56 5.68
N HIS A 11 -28.39 -42.65 5.17
CA HIS A 11 -29.82 -42.87 5.03
C HIS A 11 -30.26 -43.07 3.58
N ALA A 12 -29.32 -43.08 2.62
CA ALA A 12 -29.64 -43.24 1.21
C ALA A 12 -30.38 -44.57 0.92
N ASP A 13 -30.01 -45.63 1.65
CA ASP A 13 -30.60 -46.97 1.50
C ASP A 13 -32.04 -47.08 2.01
N THR A 14 -32.49 -46.12 2.83
CA THR A 14 -33.87 -46.07 3.35
C THR A 14 -34.83 -45.29 2.46
N LEU A 15 -34.32 -44.64 1.40
CA LEU A 15 -35.13 -43.83 0.51
C LEU A 15 -35.85 -44.69 -0.53
N SER A 16 -37.14 -44.41 -0.74
CA SER A 16 -37.88 -44.99 -1.86
C SER A 16 -37.26 -44.58 -3.20
N LEU A 17 -37.31 -45.48 -4.20
CA LEU A 17 -36.87 -45.21 -5.57
C LEU A 17 -37.42 -43.89 -6.15
N LYS A 18 -38.67 -43.53 -5.81
CA LYS A 18 -39.28 -42.27 -6.23
C LYS A 18 -38.58 -41.06 -5.61
N ALA A 19 -38.27 -41.11 -4.31
CA ALA A 19 -37.58 -40.05 -3.59
C ALA A 19 -36.13 -39.87 -4.09
N LEU A 20 -35.45 -40.97 -4.43
CA LEU A 20 -34.12 -40.93 -5.06
C LEU A 20 -34.19 -40.24 -6.43
N ARG A 21 -35.17 -40.57 -7.28
CA ARG A 21 -35.34 -39.93 -8.60
C ARG A 21 -35.58 -38.43 -8.47
N GLU A 22 -36.49 -38.00 -7.58
CA GLU A 22 -36.76 -36.58 -7.34
C GLU A 22 -35.55 -35.82 -6.78
N LEU A 23 -34.77 -36.47 -5.91
CA LEU A 23 -33.54 -35.89 -5.37
C LEU A 23 -32.48 -35.73 -6.47
N VAL A 24 -32.28 -36.74 -7.30
CA VAL A 24 -31.30 -36.71 -8.40
C VAL A 24 -31.69 -35.63 -9.41
N THR A 25 -32.95 -35.54 -9.84
CA THR A 25 -33.39 -34.47 -10.75
C THR A 25 -33.17 -33.09 -10.14
N GLY A 26 -33.49 -32.93 -8.84
CA GLY A 26 -33.26 -31.67 -8.14
C GLY A 26 -31.78 -31.32 -7.94
N LEU A 27 -30.88 -32.32 -7.89
CA LEU A 27 -29.44 -32.11 -7.87
C LEU A 27 -28.92 -31.70 -9.24
N VAL A 28 -29.38 -32.34 -10.31
CA VAL A 28 -29.03 -31.98 -11.70
C VAL A 28 -29.42 -30.52 -11.98
N GLU A 29 -30.66 -30.12 -11.68
CA GLU A 29 -31.10 -28.72 -11.86
C GLU A 29 -30.29 -27.72 -11.03
N ARG A 30 -29.73 -28.13 -9.88
CA ARG A 30 -28.85 -27.27 -9.07
C ARG A 30 -27.45 -27.21 -9.64
N ALA A 31 -26.96 -28.30 -10.23
CA ALA A 31 -25.69 -28.34 -10.93
C ALA A 31 -25.74 -27.43 -12.16
N ASP A 32 -26.77 -27.56 -13.01
CA ASP A 32 -26.95 -26.71 -14.19
C ASP A 32 -26.99 -25.21 -13.83
N ARG A 33 -27.73 -24.86 -12.76
CA ARG A 33 -27.77 -23.48 -12.26
C ARG A 33 -26.43 -23.01 -11.70
N ALA A 34 -25.66 -23.91 -11.08
CA ALA A 34 -24.34 -23.59 -10.57
C ALA A 34 -23.35 -23.36 -11.72
N GLU A 35 -23.41 -24.18 -12.77
CA GLU A 35 -22.59 -24.03 -13.98
C GLU A 35 -22.86 -22.69 -14.66
N ILE A 36 -24.13 -22.34 -14.92
CA ILE A 36 -24.51 -21.03 -15.49
C ILE A 36 -23.98 -19.88 -14.63
N ARG A 37 -24.05 -20.02 -13.30
CA ARG A 37 -23.54 -19.00 -12.38
C ARG A 37 -22.01 -18.89 -12.43
N ILE A 38 -21.31 -20.03 -12.55
CA ILE A 38 -19.85 -20.05 -12.67
C ILE A 38 -19.45 -19.37 -13.98
N GLU A 39 -20.08 -19.71 -15.10
CA GLU A 39 -19.80 -19.08 -16.40
C GLU A 39 -20.02 -17.56 -16.35
N ALA A 40 -21.10 -17.10 -15.73
CA ALA A 40 -21.37 -15.67 -15.55
C ALA A 40 -20.27 -14.99 -14.69
N LEU A 41 -19.90 -15.60 -13.56
CA LEU A 41 -18.83 -15.08 -12.71
C LEU A 41 -17.47 -15.07 -13.40
N GLU A 42 -17.19 -16.06 -14.25
CA GLU A 42 -15.96 -16.10 -15.05
C GLU A 42 -15.95 -15.03 -16.14
N ALA A 43 -17.08 -14.74 -16.76
CA ALA A 43 -17.22 -13.63 -17.70
C ALA A 43 -16.99 -12.28 -17.01
N ASP A 44 -17.58 -12.07 -15.83
CA ASP A 44 -17.40 -10.84 -15.06
C ASP A 44 -15.96 -10.68 -14.56
N ASN A 45 -15.35 -11.76 -14.08
CA ASN A 45 -13.94 -11.74 -13.68
C ASN A 45 -13.00 -11.41 -14.84
N ARG A 46 -13.29 -11.88 -16.05
CA ARG A 46 -12.52 -11.52 -17.26
C ARG A 46 -12.60 -10.02 -17.54
N LYS A 47 -13.82 -9.45 -17.55
CA LYS A 47 -14.03 -8.00 -17.74
C LYS A 47 -13.31 -7.17 -16.67
N LEU A 48 -13.43 -7.55 -15.41
CA LEU A 48 -12.76 -6.86 -14.31
C LEU A 48 -11.23 -6.91 -14.43
N ARG A 49 -10.65 -8.00 -14.95
CA ARG A 49 -9.21 -8.07 -15.20
C ARG A 49 -8.78 -7.13 -16.33
N GLU A 50 -9.53 -7.10 -17.43
CA GLU A 50 -9.28 -6.20 -18.55
C GLU A 50 -9.35 -4.72 -18.11
N GLU A 51 -10.37 -4.34 -17.36
CA GLU A 51 -10.50 -3.00 -16.78
C GLU A 51 -9.34 -2.67 -15.83
N ASN A 52 -8.93 -3.62 -14.98
CA ASN A 52 -7.77 -3.42 -14.09
C ASN A 52 -6.47 -3.20 -14.87
N ASP A 53 -6.25 -3.92 -15.96
CA ASP A 53 -5.06 -3.77 -16.79
C ASP A 53 -5.06 -2.43 -17.52
N GLN A 54 -6.22 -1.98 -18.03
CA GLN A 54 -6.39 -0.64 -18.60
C GLN A 54 -6.10 0.45 -17.57
N LEU A 55 -6.69 0.37 -16.38
CA LEU A 55 -6.47 1.33 -15.30
C LEU A 55 -5.00 1.37 -14.85
N ARG A 56 -4.30 0.23 -14.86
CA ARG A 56 -2.86 0.19 -14.57
C ARG A 56 -2.06 0.96 -15.62
N ILE A 57 -2.35 0.77 -16.90
CA ILE A 57 -1.71 1.51 -17.99
C ILE A 57 -1.96 3.01 -17.84
N GLU A 58 -3.22 3.42 -17.65
CA GLU A 58 -3.57 4.83 -17.46
C GLU A 58 -2.90 5.42 -16.22
N ASN A 59 -2.84 4.68 -15.10
CA ASN A 59 -2.17 5.14 -13.90
C ASN A 59 -0.67 5.35 -14.11
N THR A 60 -0.01 4.47 -14.86
CA THR A 60 1.41 4.64 -15.20
C THR A 60 1.63 5.87 -16.08
N ARG A 61 0.76 6.10 -17.07
CA ARG A 61 0.79 7.29 -17.93
C ARG A 61 0.61 8.57 -17.11
N LEU A 62 -0.43 8.64 -16.29
CA LEU A 62 -0.71 9.80 -15.44
C LEU A 62 0.43 10.08 -14.45
N LYS A 63 1.08 9.03 -13.92
CA LYS A 63 2.27 9.20 -13.05
C LYS A 63 3.43 9.85 -13.79
N VAL A 64 3.69 9.46 -15.04
CA VAL A 64 4.71 10.07 -15.89
C VAL A 64 4.36 11.53 -16.19
N ASP A 65 3.13 11.80 -16.64
CA ASP A 65 2.68 13.15 -16.96
C ASP A 65 2.73 14.07 -15.73
N ASN A 66 2.27 13.59 -14.56
CA ASN A 66 2.34 14.34 -13.32
C ASN A 66 3.78 14.62 -12.90
N GLN A 67 4.69 13.68 -13.14
CA GLN A 67 6.11 13.87 -12.87
C GLN A 67 6.72 14.95 -13.76
N LEU A 68 6.44 14.92 -15.08
CA LEU A 68 6.89 15.96 -16.01
C LEU A 68 6.37 17.35 -15.61
N LEU A 69 5.10 17.45 -15.23
CA LEU A 69 4.51 18.70 -14.75
C LEU A 69 5.16 19.19 -13.45
N ARG A 70 5.48 18.29 -12.51
CA ARG A 70 6.20 18.66 -11.28
C ARG A 70 7.60 19.19 -11.57
N ASP A 71 8.31 18.56 -12.49
CA ASP A 71 9.66 18.98 -12.89
C ASP A 71 9.62 20.34 -13.60
N GLU A 72 8.62 20.56 -14.45
CA GLU A 72 8.39 21.85 -15.10
C GLU A 72 8.06 22.96 -14.09
N ILE A 73 7.20 22.67 -13.10
CA ILE A 73 6.91 23.61 -12.01
C ILE A 73 8.18 23.94 -11.21
N ALA A 74 9.02 22.94 -10.93
CA ALA A 74 10.27 23.15 -10.19
C ALA A 74 11.23 24.06 -10.96
N ARG A 75 11.36 23.85 -12.28
CA ARG A 75 12.12 24.71 -13.19
C ARG A 75 11.60 26.15 -13.17
N LEU A 76 10.29 26.35 -13.33
CA LEU A 76 9.67 27.68 -13.35
C LEU A 76 9.81 28.42 -12.01
N LYS A 77 9.81 27.68 -10.90
CA LYS A 77 9.94 28.24 -9.54
C LYS A 77 11.39 28.35 -9.06
N ASN A 78 12.38 28.05 -9.91
CA ASN A 78 13.80 28.04 -9.56
C ASN A 78 14.13 27.17 -8.33
N LEU A 79 13.37 26.09 -8.12
CA LEU A 79 13.68 25.10 -7.09
C LEU A 79 14.89 24.26 -7.55
N PRO A 80 15.70 23.73 -6.61
CA PRO A 80 16.78 22.82 -6.96
C PRO A 80 16.23 21.61 -7.75
N PRO A 81 16.95 21.16 -8.80
CA PRO A 81 16.49 20.08 -9.65
C PRO A 81 16.34 18.80 -8.83
N ARG A 82 15.39 17.96 -9.26
CA ARG A 82 15.11 16.69 -8.59
C ARG A 82 16.39 15.83 -8.55
N PRO A 83 16.80 15.33 -7.37
CA PRO A 83 17.95 14.44 -7.29
C PRO A 83 17.70 13.16 -8.10
N PRO A 84 18.76 12.57 -8.71
CA PRO A 84 18.61 11.39 -9.53
C PRO A 84 17.99 10.25 -8.73
N PHE A 85 16.93 9.66 -9.28
CA PHE A 85 16.22 8.58 -8.61
C PHE A 85 17.08 7.32 -8.64
N ARG A 86 17.55 6.89 -7.47
CA ARG A 86 18.10 5.55 -7.28
C ARG A 86 16.95 4.62 -6.86
N PRO A 87 16.93 3.36 -7.33
CA PRO A 87 15.96 2.40 -6.82
C PRO A 87 16.05 2.38 -5.29
N SER A 88 14.88 2.48 -4.65
CA SER A 88 14.79 2.34 -3.20
C SER A 88 15.28 0.93 -2.87
N GLY A 89 16.39 0.80 -2.14
CA GLY A 89 17.00 -0.50 -1.80
C GLY A 89 16.11 -1.46 -0.99
N MET A 90 14.82 -1.16 -0.86
CA MET A 90 13.77 -2.02 -0.29
C MET A 90 13.62 -3.35 -1.01
N GLU A 91 14.02 -3.46 -2.27
CA GLU A 91 13.99 -4.70 -3.05
C GLU A 91 14.86 -5.81 -2.43
N GLN A 92 15.93 -5.41 -1.72
CA GLN A 92 16.80 -6.34 -0.99
C GLN A 92 16.17 -6.89 0.29
N ALA A 93 15.15 -6.21 0.84
CA ALA A 93 14.44 -6.68 2.04
C ALA A 93 13.37 -7.72 1.70
N THR A 94 12.93 -7.77 0.44
CA THR A 94 11.90 -8.70 -0.07
C THR A 94 12.45 -9.88 -0.88
N SER A 95 13.77 -9.99 -1.05
CA SER A 95 14.36 -11.17 -1.71
C SER A 95 14.39 -12.37 -0.76
N ASP A 96 13.86 -13.52 -1.20
CA ASP A 96 13.83 -14.82 -0.50
C ASP A 96 15.22 -15.46 -0.30
N LYS A 97 16.27 -14.66 -0.12
CA LYS A 97 17.57 -15.19 0.31
C LYS A 97 17.50 -15.43 1.81
N ALA A 98 17.28 -16.69 2.17
CA ALA A 98 17.51 -17.20 3.52
C ALA A 98 18.81 -16.60 4.07
N VAL A 99 18.69 -15.84 5.17
CA VAL A 99 19.82 -15.17 5.85
C VAL A 99 20.64 -16.23 6.57
N ALA A 100 21.40 -17.03 5.82
CA ALA A 100 22.51 -17.79 6.33
C ALA A 100 23.74 -16.87 6.33
N GLY A 101 24.17 -16.44 7.51
CA GLY A 101 25.54 -15.95 7.71
C GLY A 101 25.66 -14.56 8.32
N SER A 102 26.09 -14.57 9.59
CA SER A 102 26.72 -13.48 10.33
C SER A 102 25.83 -12.27 10.69
N ARG A 103 25.45 -12.20 11.97
CA ARG A 103 25.08 -10.93 12.62
C ARG A 103 26.27 -10.00 12.52
N LYS A 104 26.26 -9.07 11.55
CA LYS A 104 27.23 -7.97 11.54
C LYS A 104 27.06 -7.19 12.84
N PRO A 105 28.15 -6.88 13.57
CA PRO A 105 28.04 -6.10 14.79
C PRO A 105 27.40 -4.76 14.46
N ALA A 106 26.43 -4.35 15.27
CA ALA A 106 25.77 -3.05 15.13
C ALA A 106 26.86 -1.98 15.10
N ARG A 107 26.92 -1.20 14.01
CA ARG A 107 27.84 -0.08 13.89
C ARG A 107 27.52 0.88 15.03
N ARG A 108 28.46 1.03 15.98
CA ARG A 108 28.35 1.99 17.06
C ARG A 108 28.21 3.38 16.43
N ARG A 109 27.23 4.15 16.93
CA ARG A 109 27.03 5.54 16.52
C ARG A 109 28.34 6.29 16.79
N GLY A 110 28.85 7.01 15.79
CA GLY A 110 30.01 7.86 15.97
C GLY A 110 29.79 8.88 17.10
N PRO A 111 30.86 9.46 17.67
CA PRO A 111 30.75 10.44 18.74
C PRO A 111 29.80 11.58 18.32
N LYS A 112 28.91 11.97 19.25
CA LYS A 112 27.92 13.03 19.02
C LYS A 112 28.70 14.34 18.77
N GLY A 113 28.45 15.00 17.64
CA GLY A 113 29.15 16.23 17.23
C GLY A 113 28.89 17.47 18.10
N ASP A 114 28.10 17.33 19.17
CA ASP A 114 27.74 18.39 20.10
C ASP A 114 28.81 18.62 21.20
N THR A 115 30.04 18.13 21.02
CA THR A 115 31.16 18.36 21.95
C THR A 115 31.87 19.70 21.75
N ARG A 116 31.30 20.63 20.97
CA ARG A 116 31.82 21.99 20.87
C ARG A 116 31.34 22.79 22.09
N SER A 117 32.15 22.80 23.15
CA SER A 117 32.00 23.77 24.23
C SER A 117 32.14 25.18 23.67
N ALA A 118 31.23 26.08 24.00
CA ALA A 118 31.36 27.49 23.65
C ALA A 118 32.66 28.03 24.27
N THR A 119 33.66 28.29 23.44
CA THR A 119 35.00 28.67 23.90
C THR A 119 35.05 30.10 24.45
N ARG A 120 34.03 30.91 24.15
CA ARG A 120 33.93 32.32 24.53
C ARG A 120 32.49 32.81 24.40
N GLU A 121 31.96 33.40 25.46
CA GLU A 121 30.77 34.26 25.39
C GLU A 121 31.22 35.72 25.29
N GLU A 122 30.59 36.47 24.39
CA GLU A 122 30.74 37.93 24.32
C GLU A 122 29.37 38.59 24.28
N VAL A 123 29.19 39.59 25.14
CA VAL A 123 27.98 40.42 25.14
C VAL A 123 28.16 41.52 24.09
N LEU A 124 27.46 41.41 22.98
CA LEU A 124 27.47 42.42 21.92
C LEU A 124 26.42 43.50 22.23
N PRO A 125 26.80 44.80 22.22
CA PRO A 125 25.84 45.88 22.35
C PRO A 125 24.97 45.95 21.08
N ALA A 126 23.66 45.73 21.23
CA ALA A 126 22.70 45.85 20.14
C ALA A 126 22.01 47.23 20.18
N ARG A 127 21.89 47.88 19.03
CA ARG A 127 21.14 49.14 18.90
C ARG A 127 19.64 48.85 18.91
N ALA A 128 18.89 49.61 19.69
CA ALA A 128 17.43 49.50 19.71
C ALA A 128 16.82 49.86 18.34
N PRO A 129 15.82 49.11 17.85
CA PRO A 129 15.11 49.45 16.62
C PRO A 129 14.42 50.83 16.70
N PRO A 130 14.18 51.50 15.57
CA PRO A 130 13.45 52.77 15.54
C PRO A 130 12.06 52.63 16.18
N GLY A 131 11.70 53.55 17.07
CA GLY A 131 10.41 53.54 17.79
C GLY A 131 10.43 52.78 19.13
N SER A 132 11.54 52.14 19.50
CA SER A 132 11.69 51.55 20.83
C SER A 132 11.79 52.63 21.92
N ARG A 133 11.00 52.50 23.00
CA ARG A 133 11.06 53.37 24.18
C ARG A 133 11.39 52.53 25.41
N PHE A 134 12.50 52.87 26.08
CA PHE A 134 12.88 52.25 27.34
C PHE A 134 11.87 52.65 28.43
N LYS A 135 11.21 51.66 29.06
CA LYS A 135 10.11 51.86 30.02
C LYS A 135 10.58 51.94 31.49
N GLY A 136 11.89 51.94 31.73
CA GLY A 136 12.47 51.89 33.08
C GLY A 136 12.55 50.47 33.64
N TYR A 137 13.31 50.30 34.72
CA TYR A 137 13.33 49.07 35.51
C TYR A 137 12.23 49.15 36.58
N LYS A 138 11.68 48.00 36.99
CA LYS A 138 10.81 47.93 38.16
C LYS A 138 11.68 47.64 39.38
N ASP A 139 11.45 48.37 40.46
CA ASP A 139 11.99 48.06 41.79
C ASP A 139 11.32 46.80 42.38
#